data_AF-A0A8C5WSH4-F1
#
_entry.id   AF-A0A8C5WSH4-F1
#
_cell.length_a   1.000
_cell.length_b   1.000
_cell.length_c   1.000
_cell.angle_alpha   90.00
_cell.angle_beta   90.00
_cell.angle_gamma   90.00
#
_symmetry.space_group_name_H-M   'P 1'
#
loop_
_entity.id
_entity.type
_entity.pdbx_description
1 polymer ?
#
loop_
_entity_poly.entity_id
_entity_poly.type
_entity_poly.pdbx_seq_one_letter_code
_entity_poly.pdbx_strand_id
1 'polypeptide(L)'
;MDGSLFLKKIILHSATFILFLQNRSISAKFESEQIVKDIPLYRFVIPPSAFASPVTNPDNVCFCTDISISKNCTLGGMLDISSCKAGKPVYISLPHFLHASKEFFQYVKGLKPDQEEHKTFLDVEPITGFTLHFAKRLQINLLVKPNPKITKKNKISTNLNGLRPFHPYYKLSLLFFAYFENTISLLLKGNDQGCQT
;
A
#
# COMPACT_ATOMS: atom_id res chain seq x y z
N MET A 1 10.59 -4.64 12.87
CA MET A 1 9.13 -4.60 13.08
C MET A 1 8.53 -5.50 12.03
N ASP A 2 8.41 -6.76 12.41
CA ASP A 2 7.99 -7.86 11.56
C ASP A 2 6.55 -7.59 11.12
N GLY A 3 6.25 -7.86 9.85
CA GLY A 3 4.93 -7.61 9.24
C GLY A 3 3.79 -8.47 9.80
N SER A 4 3.88 -8.89 11.06
CA SER A 4 2.90 -9.66 11.80
C SER A 4 1.61 -8.84 11.91
N LEU A 5 0.61 -9.25 11.13
CA LEU A 5 -0.79 -8.87 11.35
C LEU A 5 -1.17 -9.31 12.76
N PHE A 6 -1.45 -8.37 13.66
CA PHE A 6 -2.05 -8.69 14.95
C PHE A 6 -3.56 -8.84 14.77
N LEU A 7 -4.01 -10.10 14.74
CA LEU A 7 -5.41 -10.47 14.69
C LEU A 7 -6.02 -10.29 16.09
N LYS A 8 -6.98 -9.38 16.25
CA LYS A 8 -7.79 -9.31 17.47
C LYS A 8 -9.20 -9.83 17.16
N LYS A 9 -9.46 -11.04 17.67
CA LYS A 9 -10.74 -11.77 17.86
C LYS A 9 -11.90 -11.38 16.92
N ILE A 10 -12.26 -12.33 16.06
CA ILE A 10 -13.26 -12.23 14.99
C ILE A 10 -14.68 -12.38 15.53
N ILE A 11 -15.55 -11.46 15.14
CA ILE A 11 -17.00 -11.65 15.07
C ILE A 11 -17.41 -11.36 13.63
N LEU A 12 -18.15 -12.31 13.03
CA LEU A 12 -18.48 -12.40 11.61
C LEU A 12 -19.04 -11.09 11.00
N HIS A 13 -18.69 -10.86 9.73
CA HIS A 13 -19.13 -9.76 8.82
C HIS A 13 -18.88 -8.30 9.24
N SER A 14 -18.59 -8.02 10.52
CA SER A 14 -18.31 -6.67 11.03
C SER A 14 -16.85 -6.45 11.44
N ALA A 15 -16.01 -7.48 11.29
CA ALA A 15 -14.59 -7.39 11.63
C ALA A 15 -13.85 -6.41 10.72
N THR A 16 -13.31 -5.36 11.33
CA THR A 16 -12.40 -4.41 10.68
C THR A 16 -10.96 -4.81 10.99
N PHE A 17 -10.17 -5.16 9.98
CA PHE A 17 -8.78 -5.55 10.19
C PHE A 17 -7.87 -4.33 10.19
N ILE A 18 -7.11 -4.14 11.27
CA ILE A 18 -6.16 -3.03 11.34
C ILE A 18 -4.81 -3.49 10.78
N LEU A 19 -4.47 -2.95 9.62
CA LEU A 19 -3.17 -3.07 8.98
C LEU A 19 -2.25 -1.95 9.46
N PHE A 20 -1.12 -2.31 10.06
CA PHE A 20 -0.08 -1.35 10.43
C PHE A 20 0.82 -1.05 9.23
N LEU A 21 0.69 0.16 8.68
CA LEU A 21 1.63 0.76 7.73
C LEU A 21 2.61 1.65 8.50
N GLN A 22 3.66 1.06 9.08
CA GLN A 22 4.75 1.70 9.87
C GLN A 22 4.26 2.66 10.99
N ASN A 23 3.70 3.83 10.67
CA ASN A 23 3.17 4.82 11.63
C ASN A 23 1.66 5.10 11.48
N ARG A 24 0.93 4.33 10.68
CA ARG A 24 -0.52 4.47 10.50
C ARG A 24 -1.22 3.11 10.57
N SER A 25 -2.33 3.05 11.29
CA SER A 25 -3.31 1.96 11.20
C SER A 25 -4.29 2.22 10.05
N ILE A 26 -4.56 1.19 9.26
CA ILE A 26 -5.57 1.22 8.19
C ILE A 26 -6.54 0.06 8.38
N SER A 27 -7.82 0.38 8.35
CA SER A 27 -8.92 -0.57 8.44
C SER A 27 -9.22 -1.21 7.09
N ALA A 28 -9.03 -2.52 6.96
CA ALA A 28 -9.50 -3.29 5.81
C ALA A 28 -10.97 -3.69 6.00
N LYS A 29 -11.71 -3.73 4.89
CA LYS A 29 -13.15 -4.01 4.84
C LYS A 29 -13.42 -5.29 4.06
N PHE A 30 -14.46 -6.02 4.46
CA PHE A 30 -14.92 -7.19 3.73
C PHE A 30 -15.28 -6.80 2.29
N GLU A 31 -14.83 -7.59 1.33
CA GLU A 31 -15.11 -7.43 -0.10
C GLU A 31 -15.97 -8.59 -0.61
N SER A 32 -15.55 -9.83 -0.37
CA SER A 32 -16.19 -11.02 -0.93
C SER A 32 -15.77 -12.31 -0.22
N GLU A 33 -16.49 -13.39 -0.48
CA GLU A 33 -16.08 -14.75 -0.14
C GLU A 33 -15.15 -15.31 -1.22
N GLN A 34 -14.19 -16.12 -0.82
CA GLN A 34 -13.20 -16.74 -1.70
C GLN A 34 -13.08 -18.23 -1.35
N ILE A 35 -12.74 -19.05 -2.35
CA ILE A 35 -12.36 -20.45 -2.13
C ILE A 35 -10.93 -20.59 -2.63
N VAL A 36 -10.01 -20.90 -1.72
CA VAL A 36 -8.59 -21.11 -2.04
C VAL A 36 -8.21 -22.49 -1.53
N LYS A 37 -7.83 -23.39 -2.46
CA LYS A 37 -7.50 -24.79 -2.14
C LYS A 37 -8.61 -25.48 -1.32
N ASP A 38 -9.87 -25.30 -1.75
CA ASP A 38 -11.07 -25.85 -1.12
C ASP A 38 -11.36 -25.35 0.31
N ILE A 39 -10.66 -24.31 0.76
CA ILE A 39 -10.92 -23.66 2.05
C ILE A 39 -11.74 -22.38 1.80
N PRO A 40 -12.93 -22.23 2.44
CA PRO A 40 -13.71 -21.01 2.36
C PRO A 40 -13.06 -19.90 3.19
N LEU A 41 -12.84 -18.74 2.57
CA LEU A 41 -12.18 -17.57 3.15
C LEU A 41 -13.00 -16.31 2.93
N TYR A 42 -12.79 -15.32 3.78
CA TYR A 42 -13.30 -13.97 3.61
C TYR A 42 -12.19 -13.04 3.14
N ARG A 43 -12.39 -12.38 2.00
CA ARG A 43 -11.48 -11.38 1.45
C ARG A 43 -11.76 -10.03 2.08
N PHE A 44 -10.72 -9.45 2.66
CA PHE A 44 -10.68 -8.08 3.16
C PHE A 44 -9.72 -7.26 2.32
N VAL A 45 -10.13 -6.06 1.91
CA VAL A 45 -9.32 -5.14 1.10
C VAL A 45 -9.14 -3.81 1.80
N ILE A 46 -8.05 -3.11 1.48
CA ILE A 46 -7.90 -1.72 1.90
C ILE A 46 -8.83 -0.85 1.04
N PRO A 47 -9.80 -0.12 1.64
CA PRO A 47 -10.70 0.71 0.86
C PRO A 47 -9.97 1.93 0.28
N PRO A 48 -10.39 2.46 -0.89
CA PRO A 48 -9.81 3.68 -1.46
C PRO A 48 -9.83 4.89 -0.51
N SER A 49 -10.85 4.97 0.36
CA SER A 49 -10.98 6.01 1.38
C SER A 49 -9.82 6.06 2.37
N ALA A 50 -9.07 4.96 2.54
CA ALA A 50 -7.88 4.94 3.38
C ALA A 50 -6.79 5.87 2.84
N PHE A 51 -6.62 5.97 1.52
CA PHE A 51 -5.62 6.86 0.92
C PHE A 51 -6.20 8.18 0.41
N ALA A 52 -7.52 8.37 0.47
CA ALA A 52 -8.19 9.56 -0.04
C ALA A 52 -7.77 10.85 0.68
N SER A 53 -7.96 11.99 0.03
CA SER A 53 -7.69 13.29 0.64
C SER A 53 -8.70 13.61 1.75
N PRO A 54 -8.37 14.53 2.68
CA PRO A 54 -9.30 15.04 3.69
C PRO A 54 -10.62 15.60 3.13
N VAL A 55 -10.63 16.06 1.87
CA VAL A 55 -11.85 16.52 1.19
C VAL A 55 -12.82 15.36 0.97
N THR A 56 -12.32 14.19 0.61
CA THR A 56 -13.13 12.99 0.37
C THR A 56 -13.34 12.18 1.64
N ASN A 57 -12.35 12.14 2.54
CA ASN A 57 -12.43 11.45 3.82
C ASN A 57 -11.83 12.34 4.94
N PRO A 58 -12.66 13.09 5.68
CA PRO A 58 -12.21 14.03 6.72
C PRO A 58 -11.31 13.41 7.81
N ASP A 59 -11.47 12.11 8.09
CA ASP A 59 -10.66 11.36 9.05
C ASP A 59 -9.16 11.37 8.68
N ASN A 60 -8.83 11.65 7.42
CA ASN A 60 -7.46 11.67 6.95
C ASN A 60 -6.73 13.00 7.17
N VAL A 61 -7.37 14.00 7.80
CA VAL A 61 -6.78 15.34 8.02
C VAL A 61 -5.42 15.28 8.71
N CYS A 62 -5.26 14.40 9.69
CA CYS A 62 -4.01 14.23 10.44
C CYS A 62 -2.86 13.65 9.60
N PHE A 63 -3.14 13.08 8.43
CA PHE A 63 -2.13 12.53 7.51
C PHE A 63 -1.72 13.52 6.43
N CYS A 64 -2.31 14.72 6.40
CA CYS A 64 -1.85 15.80 5.53
C CYS A 64 -0.68 16.55 6.20
N THR A 65 0.54 16.13 5.88
CA THR A 65 1.76 16.68 6.51
C THR A 65 2.34 17.89 5.78
N ASP A 66 2.15 17.99 4.46
CA ASP A 66 2.68 19.08 3.64
C ASP A 66 1.58 19.69 2.76
N ILE A 67 1.14 20.90 3.13
CA ILE A 67 0.08 21.67 2.47
C ILE A 67 0.51 22.07 1.05
N SER A 68 1.79 22.33 0.81
CA SER A 68 2.29 22.78 -0.50
C SER A 68 2.28 21.64 -1.53
N ILE A 69 2.66 20.44 -1.10
CA ILE A 69 2.73 19.24 -1.94
C ILE A 69 1.33 18.66 -2.17
N SER A 70 0.52 18.60 -1.11
CA SER A 70 -0.85 18.06 -1.18
C SER A 70 -1.86 19.02 -1.80
N LYS A 71 -1.42 20.21 -2.26
CA LYS A 71 -2.28 21.32 -2.74
C LYS A 71 -3.40 21.63 -1.74
N ASN A 72 -3.03 22.07 -0.54
CA ASN A 72 -3.96 22.33 0.54
C ASN A 72 -4.79 21.10 0.93
N CYS A 73 -4.13 19.94 1.03
CA CYS A 73 -4.76 18.67 1.40
C CYS A 73 -5.89 18.23 0.46
N THR A 74 -5.84 18.60 -0.82
CA THR A 74 -6.86 18.22 -1.80
C THR A 74 -6.48 16.96 -2.58
N LEU A 75 -5.17 16.69 -2.70
CA LEU A 75 -4.66 15.50 -3.39
C LEU A 75 -4.69 14.27 -2.46
N GLY A 76 -5.12 13.12 -3.00
CA GLY A 76 -5.20 11.83 -2.32
C GLY A 76 -4.47 10.74 -3.09
N GLY A 77 -4.25 9.60 -2.45
CA GLY A 77 -3.56 8.43 -3.00
C GLY A 77 -2.09 8.30 -2.61
N MET A 78 -1.54 9.28 -1.89
CA MET A 78 -0.18 9.26 -1.36
C MET A 78 -0.18 9.59 0.13
N LEU A 79 0.66 8.89 0.89
CA LEU A 79 0.89 9.15 2.31
C LEU A 79 2.36 9.47 2.53
N ASP A 80 2.62 10.55 3.25
CA ASP A 80 3.96 10.89 3.71
C ASP A 80 4.37 9.98 4.86
N ILE A 81 5.53 9.33 4.74
CA ILE A 81 6.14 8.51 5.79
C ILE A 81 7.54 9.03 6.17
N SER A 82 7.80 10.32 5.94
CA SER A 82 9.07 10.96 6.27
C SER A 82 9.44 10.84 7.74
N SER A 83 8.44 10.92 8.64
CA SER A 83 8.61 10.69 10.08
C SER A 83 9.12 9.28 10.40
N CYS A 84 8.73 8.25 9.64
CA CYS A 84 9.24 6.88 9.77
C CYS A 84 10.65 6.69 9.20
N LYS A 85 11.10 7.62 8.35
CA LYS A 85 12.33 7.48 7.55
C LYS A 85 13.35 8.57 7.88
N ALA A 86 13.41 8.97 9.15
CA ALA A 86 14.37 9.96 9.65
C ALA A 86 14.37 11.26 8.83
N GLY A 87 13.18 11.75 8.50
CA GLY A 87 12.98 12.99 7.74
C GLY A 87 13.23 12.88 6.23
N LYS A 88 13.53 11.69 5.71
CA LYS A 88 13.67 11.48 4.25
C LYS A 88 12.31 11.66 3.57
N PRO A 89 12.22 12.33 2.41
CA PRO A 89 10.95 12.69 1.76
C PRO A 89 10.33 11.50 1.00
N VAL A 90 9.96 10.47 1.75
CA VAL A 90 9.45 9.19 1.26
C VAL A 90 7.93 9.16 1.38
N TYR A 91 7.27 8.82 0.29
CA TYR A 91 5.83 8.71 0.21
C TYR A 91 5.43 7.30 -0.22
N ILE A 92 4.34 6.78 0.35
CA ILE A 92 3.75 5.50 -0.07
C ILE A 92 2.43 5.72 -0.78
N SER A 93 2.17 4.91 -1.80
CA SER A 93 0.90 4.84 -2.52
C SER A 93 0.54 3.39 -2.79
N LEU A 94 -0.64 3.14 -3.35
CA LEU A 94 -0.87 1.87 -4.03
C LEU A 94 -0.09 1.83 -5.35
N PRO A 95 0.21 0.62 -5.88
CA PRO A 95 0.95 0.48 -7.12
C PRO A 95 0.28 1.20 -8.30
N HIS A 96 1.10 1.74 -9.18
CA HIS A 96 0.70 2.54 -10.34
C HIS A 96 -0.23 3.71 -9.99
N PHE A 97 -0.12 4.20 -8.75
CA PHE A 97 -1.00 5.23 -8.20
C PHE A 97 -2.49 4.86 -8.25
N LEU A 98 -2.81 3.57 -8.05
CA LEU A 98 -4.20 3.12 -7.93
C LEU A 98 -4.96 3.96 -6.88
N HIS A 99 -6.12 4.49 -7.28
CA HIS A 99 -6.96 5.42 -6.51
C HIS A 99 -6.35 6.79 -6.16
N ALA A 100 -5.22 7.18 -6.74
CA ALA A 100 -4.64 8.50 -6.52
C ALA A 100 -5.23 9.58 -7.42
N SER A 101 -5.05 10.83 -7.00
CA SER A 101 -5.40 12.01 -7.80
C SER A 101 -4.71 12.01 -9.16
N LYS A 102 -5.43 12.45 -10.21
CA LYS A 102 -4.97 12.39 -11.61
C LYS A 102 -3.69 13.18 -11.85
N GLU A 103 -3.43 14.19 -11.03
CA GLU A 103 -2.22 14.99 -11.05
C GLU A 103 -0.97 14.12 -10.93
N PHE A 104 -0.98 13.05 -10.12
CA PHE A 104 0.21 12.21 -9.93
C PHE A 104 0.66 11.52 -11.22
N PHE A 105 -0.27 11.20 -12.12
CA PHE A 105 -0.02 10.49 -13.37
C PHE A 105 0.77 11.31 -14.38
N GLN A 106 0.75 12.64 -14.27
CA GLN A 106 1.53 13.47 -15.19
C GLN A 106 3.03 13.39 -14.88
N TYR A 107 3.43 13.03 -13.65
CA TYR A 107 4.83 13.11 -13.23
C TYR A 107 5.65 11.86 -13.54
N VAL A 108 4.97 10.73 -13.76
CA VAL A 108 5.59 9.44 -14.07
C VAL A 108 4.94 8.84 -15.31
N LYS A 109 5.74 8.45 -16.31
CA LYS A 109 5.26 7.79 -17.52
C LYS A 109 5.12 6.27 -17.31
N GLY A 110 4.24 5.63 -18.08
CA GLY A 110 4.09 4.17 -18.09
C GLY A 110 3.24 3.59 -16.97
N LEU A 111 2.49 4.42 -16.24
CA LEU A 111 1.58 3.97 -15.19
C LEU A 111 0.34 3.30 -15.79
N LYS A 112 -0.05 2.13 -15.28
CA LYS A 112 -1.25 1.38 -15.65
C LYS A 112 -1.92 0.86 -14.37
N PRO A 113 -2.70 1.69 -13.67
CA PRO A 113 -3.40 1.26 -12.47
C PRO A 113 -4.44 0.20 -12.86
N ASP A 114 -4.47 -0.87 -12.08
CA ASP A 114 -5.35 -2.02 -12.29
C ASP A 114 -5.76 -2.55 -10.91
N GLN A 115 -7.05 -2.76 -10.70
CA GLN A 115 -7.55 -3.10 -9.37
C GLN A 115 -7.15 -4.50 -8.94
N GLU A 116 -7.15 -5.48 -9.85
CA GLU A 116 -6.83 -6.87 -9.52
C GLU A 116 -5.33 -7.08 -9.31
N GLU A 117 -4.51 -6.40 -10.10
CA GLU A 117 -3.04 -6.46 -9.97
C GLU A 117 -2.50 -5.59 -8.83
N HIS A 118 -3.17 -4.50 -8.47
CA HIS A 118 -2.59 -3.49 -7.57
C HIS A 118 -3.33 -3.30 -6.24
N LYS A 119 -4.44 -4.00 -5.99
CA LYS A 119 -5.07 -3.98 -4.65
C LYS A 119 -4.23 -4.71 -3.60
N THR A 120 -4.38 -4.26 -2.35
CA THR A 120 -3.90 -4.99 -1.17
C THR A 120 -5.08 -5.72 -0.54
N PHE A 121 -4.93 -7.02 -0.31
CA PHE A 121 -5.99 -7.87 0.25
C PHE A 121 -5.45 -8.89 1.26
N LEU A 122 -6.36 -9.41 2.08
CA LEU A 122 -6.17 -10.50 3.02
C LEU A 122 -7.34 -11.48 2.86
N ASP A 123 -7.05 -12.75 2.63
CA ASP A 123 -8.04 -13.82 2.66
C ASP A 123 -7.90 -14.57 3.98
N VAL A 124 -8.93 -14.44 4.81
CA VAL A 124 -8.94 -14.87 6.21
C VAL A 124 -9.91 -16.02 6.38
N GLU A 125 -9.45 -17.10 7.02
CA GLU A 125 -10.31 -18.22 7.38
C GLU A 125 -11.24 -17.83 8.54
N PRO A 126 -12.57 -17.96 8.40
CA PRO A 126 -13.52 -17.33 9.30
C PRO A 126 -13.55 -17.91 10.73
N ILE A 127 -13.18 -19.18 10.92
CA ILE A 127 -13.27 -19.86 12.23
C ILE A 127 -12.03 -19.56 13.09
N THR A 128 -10.84 -19.76 12.55
CA THR A 128 -9.54 -19.59 13.23
C THR A 128 -9.04 -18.15 13.16
N GLY A 129 -9.44 -17.42 12.12
CA GLY A 129 -8.95 -16.08 11.83
C GLY A 129 -7.58 -16.01 11.17
N PHE A 130 -7.01 -17.14 10.76
CA PHE A 130 -5.72 -17.15 10.07
C PHE A 130 -5.83 -16.58 8.66
N THR A 131 -4.87 -15.73 8.29
CA THR A 131 -4.70 -15.27 6.91
C THR A 131 -3.97 -16.34 6.12
N LEU A 132 -4.67 -16.99 5.18
CA LEU A 132 -4.11 -18.11 4.39
C LEU A 132 -3.59 -17.66 3.03
N HIS A 133 -4.10 -16.56 2.50
CA HIS A 133 -3.67 -15.99 1.24
C HIS A 133 -3.76 -14.47 1.34
N PHE A 134 -2.71 -13.75 0.94
CA PHE A 134 -2.73 -12.29 0.97
C PHE A 134 -1.77 -11.70 -0.03
N ALA A 135 -2.04 -10.46 -0.44
CA ALA A 135 -1.09 -9.63 -1.15
C ALA A 135 -1.02 -8.25 -0.51
N LYS A 136 0.16 -7.89 0.00
CA LYS A 136 0.48 -6.52 0.41
C LYS A 136 1.26 -5.84 -0.70
N ARG A 137 0.60 -4.90 -1.37
CA ARG A 137 1.12 -4.21 -2.55
C ARG A 137 1.18 -2.71 -2.29
N LEU A 138 2.40 -2.17 -2.19
CA LEU A 138 2.65 -0.75 -1.95
C LEU A 138 3.73 -0.24 -2.90
N GLN A 139 3.61 1.01 -3.32
CA GLN A 139 4.61 1.71 -4.12
C GLN A 139 5.32 2.75 -3.28
N ILE A 140 6.65 2.75 -3.37
CA ILE A 140 7.51 3.72 -2.68
C ILE A 140 7.91 4.80 -3.67
N ASN A 141 7.63 6.04 -3.30
CA ASN A 141 7.89 7.24 -4.07
C ASN A 141 8.86 8.14 -3.31
N LEU A 142 9.82 8.74 -4.00
CA LEU A 142 10.73 9.74 -3.45
C LEU A 142 10.44 11.10 -4.07
N LEU A 143 10.28 12.10 -3.21
CA LEU A 143 10.17 13.47 -3.65
C LEU A 143 11.55 14.14 -3.60
N VAL A 144 12.05 14.56 -4.77
CA VAL A 144 13.41 15.07 -4.93
C VAL A 144 13.38 16.56 -5.21
N LYS A 145 14.10 17.35 -4.41
CA LYS A 145 14.34 18.78 -4.69
C LYS A 145 15.59 18.95 -5.56
N PRO A 146 15.56 19.76 -6.63
CA PRO A 146 16.77 20.16 -7.35
C PRO A 146 17.75 20.84 -6.38
N ASN A 147 18.97 20.33 -6.31
CA ASN A 147 20.06 20.97 -5.58
C ASN A 147 21.10 21.52 -6.57
N PRO A 148 21.27 22.85 -6.67
CA PRO A 148 22.22 23.49 -7.59
C PRO A 148 23.67 22.98 -7.46
N LYS A 149 24.07 22.50 -6.27
CA LYS A 149 25.41 21.97 -6.02
C LYS A 149 25.61 20.55 -6.57
N ILE A 150 24.52 19.77 -6.70
CA ILE A 150 24.55 18.39 -7.22
C ILE A 150 24.52 18.40 -8.75
N THR A 151 23.74 19.31 -9.36
CA THR A 151 23.67 19.48 -10.82
C THR A 151 24.99 19.92 -11.45
N LYS A 152 25.87 20.62 -10.72
CA LYS A 152 27.21 20.99 -11.23
C LYS A 152 28.23 19.85 -11.21
N LYS A 153 28.10 18.87 -10.31
CA LYS A 153 29.12 17.84 -10.09
C LYS A 153 28.85 16.54 -10.87
N ASN A 154 27.65 16.37 -11.38
CA ASN A 154 27.20 15.16 -12.01
C ASN A 154 26.83 15.41 -13.47
N LYS A 155 27.82 15.21 -14.34
CA LYS A 155 27.60 14.62 -15.68
C LYS A 155 27.21 13.13 -15.54
N ILE A 156 26.43 12.80 -14.49
CA ILE A 156 25.84 11.48 -14.36
C ILE A 156 24.69 11.50 -15.36
N SER A 157 24.76 10.65 -16.37
CA SER A 157 23.66 10.34 -17.27
C SER A 157 22.56 9.59 -16.51
N THR A 158 21.98 10.19 -15.47
CA THR A 158 20.71 9.70 -14.96
C THR A 158 19.65 10.30 -15.86
N ASN A 159 18.84 9.42 -16.48
CA ASN A 159 17.67 9.69 -17.31
C ASN A 159 16.55 10.44 -16.53
N LEU A 160 16.90 11.50 -15.78
CA LEU A 160 15.99 12.40 -15.07
C LEU A 160 15.28 13.38 -16.03
N ASN A 161 15.61 13.33 -17.32
CA ASN A 161 14.91 14.05 -18.39
C ASN A 161 13.48 13.51 -18.59
N GLY A 162 13.18 12.29 -18.13
CA GLY A 162 11.85 11.67 -18.21
C GLY A 162 10.89 12.00 -17.06
N LEU A 163 11.36 12.58 -15.95
CA LEU A 163 10.53 12.90 -14.79
C LEU A 163 10.03 14.35 -14.86
N ARG A 164 8.70 14.52 -14.91
CA ARG A 164 8.08 15.86 -14.94
C ARG A 164 8.05 16.47 -13.52
N PRO A 165 8.19 17.80 -13.39
CA PRO A 165 8.19 18.45 -12.08
C PRO A 165 6.83 18.27 -11.40
N PHE A 166 6.81 17.66 -10.20
CA PHE A 166 5.64 17.49 -9.33
C PHE A 166 5.06 18.84 -8.88
N HIS A 167 5.96 19.73 -8.49
CA HIS A 167 5.72 21.11 -8.08
C HIS A 167 6.94 21.91 -8.61
N PRO A 168 6.91 23.24 -8.77
CA PRO A 168 8.02 24.03 -9.36
C PRO A 168 9.42 23.69 -8.85
N TYR A 169 9.52 23.14 -7.64
CA TYR A 169 10.78 22.78 -6.98
C TYR A 169 10.95 21.29 -6.69
N TYR A 170 10.10 20.39 -7.19
CA TYR A 170 10.13 18.98 -6.81
C TYR A 170 9.92 18.05 -8.00
N LYS A 171 10.62 16.93 -8.03
CA LYS A 171 10.39 15.80 -8.95
C LYS A 171 9.93 14.58 -8.16
N LEU A 172 8.99 13.83 -8.71
CA LEU A 172 8.54 12.56 -8.14
C LEU A 172 9.26 11.41 -8.85
N SER A 173 9.96 10.56 -8.10
CA SER A 173 10.60 9.36 -8.62
C SER A 173 9.98 8.11 -8.01
N LEU A 174 9.69 7.11 -8.84
CA LEU A 174 9.41 5.75 -8.36
C LEU A 174 10.72 5.10 -7.95
N LEU A 175 10.75 4.48 -6.77
CA LEU A 175 11.90 3.72 -6.30
C LEU A 175 11.70 2.23 -6.51
N PHE A 176 10.58 1.68 -6.01
CA PHE A 176 10.29 0.25 -6.04
C PHE A 176 8.84 -0.05 -5.66
N PHE A 177 8.33 -1.20 -6.11
CA PHE A 177 7.06 -1.79 -5.69
C PHE A 177 7.31 -2.83 -4.61
N ALA A 178 6.92 -2.56 -3.37
CA ALA A 178 6.95 -3.55 -2.31
C ALA A 178 5.77 -4.52 -2.49
N TYR A 179 6.08 -5.71 -2.99
CA TYR A 179 5.15 -6.80 -3.24
C TYR A 179 5.44 -7.95 -2.27
N PHE A 180 4.49 -8.26 -1.40
CA PHE A 180 4.51 -9.45 -0.56
C PHE A 180 3.25 -10.24 -0.82
N GLU A 181 3.37 -11.32 -1.56
CA GLU A 181 2.31 -12.29 -1.79
C GLU A 181 2.75 -13.62 -1.21
N ASN A 182 1.88 -14.21 -0.38
CA ASN A 182 2.11 -15.52 0.18
C ASN A 182 0.79 -16.25 0.29
N THR A 183 0.84 -17.54 -0.04
CA THR A 183 -0.20 -18.50 0.31
C THR A 183 0.39 -19.41 1.37
N ILE A 184 -0.06 -19.27 2.62
CA ILE A 184 0.32 -20.19 3.69
C ILE A 184 -0.35 -21.53 3.35
N SER A 185 0.46 -22.48 2.91
CA SER A 185 0.04 -23.87 2.83
C SER A 185 0.02 -24.41 4.25
N LEU A 186 -1.15 -24.45 4.87
CA LEU A 186 -1.34 -25.35 5.99
C LEU A 186 -1.10 -26.76 5.44
N LEU A 187 0.02 -27.37 5.81
CA LEU A 187 0.23 -28.80 5.66
C LEU A 187 -0.79 -29.50 6.58
N LEU A 188 -2.04 -29.59 6.14
CA LEU A 188 -2.89 -30.70 6.51
C LEU A 188 -2.39 -31.90 5.71
N LYS A 189 -1.16 -32.37 5.99
CA LYS A 189 -0.82 -33.76 5.67
C LYS A 189 -1.73 -34.58 6.57
N GLY A 190 -2.80 -35.09 5.98
CA GLY A 190 -3.65 -36.09 6.59
C GLY A 190 -2.76 -37.16 7.21
N ASN A 191 -3.05 -37.48 8.46
CA ASN A 191 -2.50 -38.65 9.11
C ASN A 191 -3.21 -39.87 8.53
N ASP A 192 -2.97 -40.16 7.24
CA ASP A 192 -3.23 -41.47 6.64
C ASP A 192 -2.01 -42.34 6.94
N GLN A 193 -1.88 -42.75 8.20
CA GLN A 193 -1.23 -44.01 8.53
C GLN A 193 -2.31 -44.92 9.08
N GLY A 194 -2.69 -45.88 8.23
CA GLY A 194 -3.66 -46.90 8.54
C GLY A 194 -3.30 -47.64 9.83
N CYS A 195 -4.32 -47.80 10.67
CA CYS A 195 -4.31 -48.84 11.68
C CYS A 195 -4.67 -50.16 10.97
N GLN A 196 -3.65 -50.85 10.46
CA GLN A 196 -3.69 -52.28 10.17
C GLN A 196 -2.74 -52.97 11.13
N THR A 197 -3.35 -53.74 12.05
CA THR A 197 -3.02 -55.03 12.68
C THR A 197 -3.38 -55.01 14.15
#